data_AF-A0A453JF37-F1
#
_entry.id   AF-A0A453JF37-F1
#
_cell.length_a   1.000
_cell.length_b   1.000
_cell.length_c   1.000
_cell.angle_alpha   90.00
_cell.angle_beta   90.00
_cell.angle_gamma   90.00
#
_symmetry.space_group_name_H-M   'P 1'
#
loop_
_entity.id
_entity.type
_entity.pdbx_description
1 polymer ?
#
loop_
_entity_poly.entity_id
_entity_poly.type
_entity_poly.pdbx_seq_one_letter_code
_entity_poly.pdbx_strand_id
1 'polypeptide(L)'
;MGEAQVVAAAATMGEDAQRKGAAMVVVPAPRPRKGVASWAVDLLERLAVRLRHDDEKAEPLPWLSGNFAPVPDETPPAAGLSVRGHLPKCLNGEFVRVGPNPKFAPVAG
;
A
#
# COMPACT_ATOMS: atom_id res chain seq x y z
N MET A 1 30.67 19.11 -37.62
CA MET A 1 29.82 19.20 -36.41
C MET A 1 28.61 18.31 -36.66
N GLY A 2 28.63 16.98 -36.57
CA GLY A 2 29.38 16.10 -35.68
C GLY A 2 28.73 16.11 -34.31
N GLU A 3 27.77 15.20 -34.06
CA GLU A 3 27.38 14.55 -32.79
C GLU A 3 26.45 13.37 -33.17
N ALA A 4 26.97 12.15 -33.31
CA ALA A 4 27.15 11.14 -32.27
C ALA A 4 25.85 10.39 -31.93
N GLN A 5 25.70 9.27 -32.64
CA GLN A 5 24.85 8.13 -32.32
C GLN A 5 25.38 7.44 -31.05
N VAL A 6 24.49 7.07 -30.13
CA VAL A 6 24.74 5.94 -29.20
C VAL A 6 23.51 5.05 -29.18
N VAL A 7 23.74 3.81 -29.59
CA VAL A 7 22.82 2.69 -29.65
C VAL A 7 22.83 1.98 -28.29
N ALA A 8 21.67 1.52 -27.83
CA ALA A 8 21.58 0.44 -26.85
C ALA A 8 20.40 -0.46 -27.22
N ALA A 9 20.72 -1.68 -27.64
CA ALA A 9 19.77 -2.75 -27.93
C ALA A 9 19.28 -3.37 -26.63
N ALA A 10 17.99 -3.73 -26.56
CA ALA A 10 17.48 -4.65 -25.55
C ALA A 10 16.43 -5.59 -26.16
N ALA A 11 16.90 -6.82 -26.39
CA ALA A 11 16.22 -8.11 -26.43
C ALA A 11 14.70 -8.18 -26.70
N THR A 12 14.40 -8.89 -27.78
CA THR A 12 13.11 -9.49 -28.12
C THR A 12 12.54 -10.32 -26.96
N MET A 13 11.39 -9.94 -26.43
CA MET A 13 10.59 -10.79 -25.54
C MET A 13 9.66 -11.65 -26.39
N GLY A 14 9.92 -12.96 -26.37
CA GLY A 14 9.06 -13.95 -27.00
C GLY A 14 7.67 -13.97 -26.39
N GLU A 15 6.68 -14.10 -27.27
CA GLU A 15 5.32 -14.48 -26.95
C GLU A 15 5.30 -15.81 -26.21
N ASP A 16 4.71 -15.84 -25.02
CA ASP A 16 4.10 -17.07 -24.50
C ASP A 16 2.82 -16.74 -23.73
N ALA A 17 1.72 -16.90 -24.46
CA ALA A 17 0.42 -17.44 -24.04
C ALA A 17 -0.19 -16.95 -22.71
N GLN A 18 -0.94 -15.86 -22.83
CA GLN A 18 -2.29 -15.66 -22.30
C GLN A 18 -2.89 -16.85 -21.51
N ARG A 19 -2.90 -16.76 -20.16
CA ARG A 19 -3.95 -17.38 -19.35
C ARG A 19 -4.90 -16.31 -18.82
N LYS A 20 -6.16 -16.47 -19.25
CA LYS A 20 -7.31 -15.60 -19.05
C LYS A 20 -7.67 -15.45 -17.57
N GLY A 21 -7.93 -14.20 -17.18
CA GLY A 21 -8.50 -13.83 -15.89
C GLY A 21 -7.99 -12.49 -15.39
N ALA A 22 -7.82 -11.49 -16.27
CA ALA A 22 -7.49 -10.14 -15.82
C ALA A 22 -8.71 -9.58 -15.08
N ALA A 23 -8.74 -9.76 -13.76
CA ALA A 23 -9.57 -8.95 -12.90
C ALA A 23 -9.21 -7.49 -13.21
N MET A 24 -10.09 -6.79 -13.90
CA MET A 24 -9.90 -5.39 -14.24
C MET A 24 -9.87 -4.62 -12.93
N VAL A 25 -8.66 -4.34 -12.44
CA VAL A 25 -8.46 -3.42 -11.32
C VAL A 25 -8.85 -2.05 -11.84
N VAL A 26 -10.09 -1.65 -11.58
CA VAL A 26 -10.56 -0.29 -11.85
C VAL A 26 -9.88 0.60 -10.83
N VAL A 27 -8.80 1.25 -11.23
CA VAL A 27 -8.16 2.28 -10.43
C VAL A 27 -9.17 3.42 -10.28
N PRO A 28 -9.69 3.71 -9.07
CA PRO A 28 -10.55 4.86 -8.88
C PRO A 28 -9.75 6.11 -9.22
N ALA A 29 -10.29 6.95 -10.11
CA ALA A 29 -9.71 8.24 -10.47
C ALA A 29 -10.52 9.37 -9.81
N PRO A 30 -10.36 9.58 -8.48
CA PRO A 30 -11.08 10.66 -7.80
C PRO A 30 -10.66 12.02 -8.37
N ARG A 31 -11.62 12.94 -8.47
CA ARG A 31 -11.37 14.34 -8.84
C ARG A 31 -11.54 15.23 -7.60
N PRO A 32 -10.55 15.29 -6.70
CA PRO A 32 -10.66 16.09 -5.49
C PRO A 32 -10.80 17.58 -5.86
N ARG A 33 -11.85 18.23 -5.37
CA ARG A 33 -12.03 19.67 -5.49
C ARG A 33 -11.45 20.32 -4.25
N LYS A 34 -10.21 20.80 -4.34
CA LYS A 34 -9.61 21.61 -3.28
C LYS A 34 -10.14 23.03 -3.41
N GLY A 35 -10.75 23.55 -2.35
CA GLY A 35 -11.31 24.89 -2.33
C GLY A 35 -11.62 25.37 -0.91
N VAL A 36 -12.17 26.58 -0.79
CA VAL A 36 -12.48 27.18 0.52
C VAL A 36 -13.43 26.30 1.33
N ALA A 37 -14.39 25.63 0.67
CA ALA A 37 -15.33 24.73 1.33
C ALA A 37 -14.64 23.51 1.96
N SER A 38 -13.71 22.85 1.25
CA SER A 38 -12.99 21.68 1.81
C SER A 38 -12.12 22.11 2.99
N TRP A 39 -11.43 23.24 2.87
CA TRP A 39 -10.65 23.81 3.97
C TRP A 39 -11.51 24.12 5.20
N ALA A 40 -12.71 24.68 5.02
CA ALA A 40 -13.62 24.98 6.12
C ALA A 40 -14.09 23.70 6.83
N VAL A 41 -14.38 22.63 6.08
CA VAL A 41 -14.73 21.32 6.64
C VAL A 41 -13.56 20.74 7.44
N ASP A 42 -12.33 20.76 6.89
CA ASP A 42 -11.13 20.27 7.58
C ASP A 42 -10.89 21.05 8.89
N LEU A 43 -11.15 22.37 8.90
CA LEU A 43 -11.04 23.20 10.10
C LEU A 43 -12.08 22.81 11.16
N LEU A 44 -13.33 22.60 10.76
CA LEU A 44 -14.40 22.17 11.66
C LEU A 44 -14.13 20.78 12.23
N GLU A 45 -13.62 19.85 11.42
CA GLU A 45 -13.21 18.52 11.88
C GLU A 45 -12.11 18.63 12.95
N ARG A 46 -11.05 19.40 12.68
CA ARG A 46 -9.95 19.60 13.64
C ARG A 46 -10.43 20.19 14.96
N LEU A 47 -11.34 21.15 14.91
CA LEU A 47 -11.93 21.73 16.12
C LEU A 47 -12.74 20.68 16.89
N ALA A 48 -13.58 19.92 16.21
CA ALA A 48 -14.40 18.88 16.83
C ALA A 48 -13.56 17.75 17.44
N VAL A 49 -12.49 17.33 16.77
CA VAL A 49 -11.53 16.33 17.28
C VAL A 49 -10.87 16.85 18.56
N ARG A 50 -10.34 18.07 18.53
CA ARG A 50 -9.70 18.68 19.71
C ARG A 50 -10.65 18.85 20.89
N LEU A 51 -11.92 19.17 20.66
CA LEU A 51 -12.91 19.32 21.73
C LEU A 51 -13.30 17.97 22.36
N ARG A 52 -13.13 16.85 21.64
CA ARG A 52 -13.50 15.51 22.13
C ARG A 52 -12.31 14.69 22.64
N HIS A 53 -11.10 14.98 22.18
CA HIS A 53 -9.89 14.29 22.58
C HIS A 53 -8.99 15.26 23.35
N ASP A 54 -8.84 15.03 24.65
CA ASP A 54 -7.81 15.69 25.45
C ASP A 54 -6.45 15.10 25.05
N ASP A 55 -5.62 15.85 24.33
CA ASP A 55 -4.30 15.41 23.87
C ASP A 55 -3.41 14.92 25.03
N GLU A 56 -3.63 15.41 26.25
CA GLU A 56 -2.91 14.99 27.46
C GLU A 56 -3.37 13.65 28.06
N LYS A 57 -4.55 13.15 27.67
CA LYS A 57 -5.16 11.90 28.19
C LYS A 57 -5.36 10.82 27.12
N ALA A 58 -4.77 11.00 25.95
CA ALA A 58 -4.84 10.00 24.90
C ALA A 58 -4.15 8.71 25.37
N GLU A 59 -4.95 7.68 25.67
CA GLU A 59 -4.44 6.35 25.94
C GLU A 59 -3.67 5.83 24.72
N PRO A 60 -2.50 5.19 24.89
CA PRO A 60 -1.73 4.67 23.77
C PRO A 60 -2.56 3.67 22.98
N LEU A 61 -2.75 3.91 21.67
CA LEU A 61 -3.54 3.06 20.77
C LEU A 61 -2.87 1.69 20.58
N PRO A 62 -3.32 0.63 21.27
CA PRO A 62 -2.59 -0.65 21.30
C PRO A 62 -2.58 -1.32 19.92
N TRP A 63 -3.62 -1.07 19.12
CA TRP A 63 -3.83 -1.62 17.78
C TRP A 63 -3.01 -0.94 16.68
N LEU A 64 -2.15 0.02 17.01
CA LEU A 64 -1.24 0.68 16.09
C LEU A 64 0.22 0.57 16.55
N SER A 65 0.49 -0.35 17.48
CA SER A 65 1.80 -0.54 18.11
C SER A 65 2.29 -1.98 17.97
N GLY A 66 3.61 -2.17 18.01
CA GLY A 66 4.24 -3.49 17.94
C GLY A 66 3.80 -4.26 16.69
N ASN A 67 3.34 -5.50 16.87
CA ASN A 67 2.88 -6.36 15.77
C ASN A 67 1.58 -5.86 15.09
N PHE A 68 0.87 -4.92 15.69
CA PHE A 68 -0.32 -4.28 15.09
C PHE A 68 0.01 -2.93 14.43
N ALA A 69 1.27 -2.47 14.50
CA ALA A 69 1.68 -1.25 13.82
C ALA A 69 1.52 -1.40 12.30
N PRO A 70 1.10 -0.33 11.59
CA PRO A 70 1.08 -0.33 10.13
C PRO A 70 2.48 -0.59 9.55
N VAL A 71 2.53 -1.35 8.45
CA VAL A 71 3.73 -1.53 7.64
C VAL A 71 3.70 -0.47 6.52
N PRO A 72 4.59 0.54 6.52
CA PRO A 72 4.50 1.67 5.62
C PRO A 72 4.85 1.32 4.16
N ASP A 73 5.80 0.39 3.98
CA ASP A 73 6.30 0.00 2.67
C ASP A 73 5.82 -1.41 2.32
N GLU A 74 5.12 -1.53 1.20
CA GLU A 74 4.74 -2.84 0.66
C GLU A 74 5.97 -3.55 0.09
N THR A 75 6.15 -4.81 0.46
CA THR A 75 7.27 -5.62 -0.06
C THR A 75 6.88 -6.22 -1.41
N PRO A 76 7.65 -6.02 -2.50
CA PRO A 76 7.37 -6.65 -3.78
C PRO A 76 7.51 -8.19 -3.68
N PRO A 77 6.99 -8.95 -4.65
CA PRO A 77 7.12 -10.40 -4.65
C PRO A 77 8.56 -10.87 -4.46
N ALA A 78 8.81 -11.64 -3.39
CA ALA A 78 10.13 -12.14 -3.03
C ALA A 78 10.20 -13.66 -3.23
N ALA A 79 11.09 -14.12 -4.11
CA ALA A 79 11.32 -15.54 -4.36
C ALA A 79 12.43 -16.10 -3.47
N GLY A 80 12.42 -17.43 -3.23
CA GLY A 80 13.53 -18.14 -2.60
C GLY A 80 13.75 -17.85 -1.11
N LEU A 81 12.68 -17.62 -0.36
CA LEU A 81 12.75 -17.47 1.11
C LEU A 81 13.42 -18.70 1.74
N SER A 82 14.28 -18.47 2.75
CA SER A 82 15.03 -19.55 3.39
C SER A 82 14.11 -20.53 4.09
N VAL A 83 14.20 -21.81 3.71
CA VAL A 83 13.45 -22.90 4.32
C VAL A 83 14.35 -23.63 5.32
N ARG A 84 13.85 -23.81 6.55
CA ARG A 84 14.45 -24.71 7.55
C ARG A 84 13.66 -26.03 7.54
N GLY A 85 14.35 -27.15 7.36
CA GLY A 85 13.71 -28.48 7.25
C GLY A 85 13.29 -28.84 5.82
N HIS A 86 12.15 -29.50 5.65
CA HIS A 86 11.67 -29.99 4.37
C HIS A 86 10.21 -29.58 4.11
N LEU A 87 9.96 -28.92 2.97
CA LEU A 87 8.60 -28.59 2.51
C LEU A 87 8.05 -29.72 1.63
N PRO A 88 6.89 -30.32 1.95
CA PRO A 88 6.32 -31.40 1.14
C PRO A 88 6.00 -30.95 -0.29
N LYS A 89 6.36 -31.77 -1.29
CA LYS A 89 6.10 -31.47 -2.71
C LYS A 89 4.62 -31.28 -3.06
N CYS A 90 3.72 -31.86 -2.26
CA CYS A 90 2.27 -31.71 -2.43
C CYS A 90 1.74 -30.35 -1.94
N LEU A 91 2.52 -29.57 -1.19
CA LEU A 91 2.14 -28.23 -0.74
C LEU A 91 2.45 -27.20 -1.85
N ASN A 92 1.70 -27.28 -2.94
CA ASN A 92 1.86 -26.44 -4.12
C ASN A 92 0.61 -25.56 -4.30
N GLY A 93 0.64 -24.38 -3.68
CA GLY A 93 -0.46 -23.43 -3.69
C GLY A 93 -0.05 -22.09 -3.07
N GLU A 94 -1.03 -21.23 -2.84
CA GLU A 94 -0.83 -19.90 -2.27
C GLU A 94 -1.49 -19.78 -0.89
N PHE A 95 -0.81 -19.14 0.05
CA PHE A 95 -1.36 -18.79 1.34
C PHE A 95 -1.61 -17.28 1.40
N VAL A 96 -2.85 -16.88 1.20
CA VAL A 96 -3.26 -15.47 1.20
C VAL A 96 -3.94 -15.13 2.51
N ARG A 97 -3.58 -13.98 3.10
CA ARG A 97 -4.25 -13.40 4.26
C ARG A 97 -4.52 -11.92 4.01
N VAL A 98 -5.61 -11.44 4.57
CA VAL A 98 -5.93 -10.00 4.61
C VAL A 98 -5.88 -9.51 6.04
N GLY A 99 -5.57 -8.23 6.21
CA GLY A 99 -5.54 -7.56 7.50
C GLY A 99 -5.49 -6.04 7.32
N PRO A 100 -5.80 -5.28 8.37
CA PRO A 100 -5.71 -3.83 8.32
C PRO A 100 -4.25 -3.39 8.19
N ASN A 101 -3.98 -2.47 7.25
CA ASN A 101 -2.72 -1.76 7.14
C ASN A 101 -3.00 -0.28 6.79
N PRO A 102 -3.38 0.55 7.78
CA PRO A 102 -3.73 1.95 7.53
C PRO A 102 -2.57 2.72 6.88
N LYS A 103 -2.81 3.30 5.70
CA LYS A 103 -1.81 4.12 5.00
C LYS A 103 -1.51 5.44 5.70
N PHE A 104 -2.49 5.99 6.43
CA PHE A 104 -2.36 7.23 7.17
C PHE A 104 -2.68 6.97 8.64
N ALA A 105 -1.98 7.67 9.53
CA ALA A 105 -2.30 7.64 10.95
C ALA A 105 -3.72 8.18 11.18
N PRO A 106 -4.51 7.58 12.09
CA PRO A 106 -5.81 8.11 12.43
C PRO A 106 -5.67 9.48 13.10
N VAL A 107 -6.61 10.36 12.79
CA VAL A 107 -6.68 11.71 13.38
C VAL A 107 -7.37 11.73 14.74
N ALA A 108 -8.12 10.67 15.05
CA ALA A 108 -8.91 10.48 16.28
C ALA A 108 -9.19 8.99 16.46
N GLY A 109 -9.38 8.55 17.71
CA GLY A 109 -9.62 7.15 18.08
C GLY A 109 -9.34 6.92 19.55
#